data_AF-A0A849Z0V8-F1
#
_entry.id   AF-A0A849Z0V8-F1
#
_cell.length_a   1.000
_cell.length_b   1.000
_cell.length_c   1.000
_cell.angle_alpha   90.00
_cell.angle_beta   90.00
_cell.angle_gamma   90.00
#
_symmetry.space_group_name_H-M   'P 1'
#
loop_
_entity.id
_entity.type
_entity.pdbx_description
1 polymer ?
#
loop_
_entity_poly.entity_id
_entity_poly.type
_entity_poly.pdbx_seq_one_letter_code
_entity_poly.pdbx_strand_id
1 'polypeptide(L)'
;MSKLSELKKHTVVVADTGDINSIERFTPRDTTTNPSLLATAATMPAYSDLVDTALRDAKNDLGAGADRAALIAHSIDRLSVAFGKRILDIVPGRVSTEVDARLSFDTEGTIKRAHKLIGMYEAAGIPKKRILIKIAST
;
A
#
# COMPACT_ATOMS: atom_id res chain seq x y z
N MET A 1 4.06 -23.57 23.91
CA MET A 1 3.28 -22.81 22.90
C MET A 1 3.31 -21.33 23.26
N SER A 2 3.44 -20.43 22.27
CA SER A 2 3.37 -18.98 22.51
C SER A 2 1.92 -18.49 22.49
N LYS A 3 1.63 -17.36 23.15
CA LYS A 3 0.29 -16.71 23.08
C LYS A 3 -0.15 -16.46 21.63
N LEU A 4 0.80 -16.10 20.75
CA LEU A 4 0.54 -15.91 19.32
C LEU A 4 0.12 -17.22 18.62
N SER A 5 0.76 -18.34 18.93
CA SER A 5 0.39 -19.64 18.35
C SER A 5 -0.99 -20.11 18.79
N GLU A 6 -1.42 -19.76 20.00
CA GLU A 6 -2.78 -20.07 20.48
C GLU A 6 -3.82 -19.16 19.83
N LEU A 7 -3.54 -17.86 19.73
CA LEU A 7 -4.44 -16.89 19.10
C LEU A 7 -4.74 -17.25 17.64
N LYS A 8 -3.74 -17.72 16.88
CA LYS A 8 -3.89 -18.16 15.48
C LYS A 8 -4.91 -19.30 15.29
N LYS A 9 -5.26 -20.06 16.34
CA LYS A 9 -6.29 -21.12 16.26
C LYS A 9 -7.72 -20.58 16.30
N HIS A 10 -7.90 -19.40 16.89
CA HIS A 10 -9.23 -18.82 17.14
C HIS A 10 -9.52 -17.60 16.26
N THR A 11 -8.48 -16.96 15.72
CA THR A 11 -8.65 -15.79 14.87
C THR A 11 -7.60 -15.73 13.75
N VAL A 12 -7.93 -14.98 12.70
CA VAL A 12 -6.99 -14.65 11.63
C VAL A 12 -6.07 -13.53 12.12
N VAL A 13 -4.79 -13.84 12.29
CA VAL A 13 -3.79 -12.83 12.64
C VAL A 13 -3.35 -12.07 11.39
N VAL A 14 -3.44 -10.74 11.49
CA VAL A 14 -3.06 -9.76 10.47
C VAL A 14 -1.99 -8.86 11.09
N ALA A 15 -0.97 -8.48 10.32
CA ALA A 15 0.02 -7.50 10.79
C ALA A 15 -0.39 -6.08 10.37
N ASP A 16 -0.30 -5.14 11.30
CA ASP A 16 -0.53 -3.72 11.03
C ASP A 16 0.81 -2.97 10.99
N THR A 17 1.51 -3.10 9.86
CA THR A 17 2.82 -2.48 9.66
C THR A 17 3.18 -2.36 8.18
N GLY A 18 3.94 -1.34 7.83
CA GLY A 18 4.64 -1.22 6.55
C GLY A 18 6.08 -1.73 6.59
N ASP A 19 6.57 -2.16 7.77
CA ASP A 19 7.92 -2.69 7.93
C ASP A 19 8.02 -4.13 7.44
N ILE A 20 8.72 -4.31 6.32
CA ILE A 20 8.90 -5.59 5.64
C ILE A 20 9.64 -6.59 6.53
N ASN A 21 10.61 -6.15 7.33
CA ASN A 21 11.35 -7.06 8.24
C ASN A 21 10.41 -7.71 9.26
N SER A 22 9.47 -6.93 9.81
CA SER A 22 8.45 -7.44 10.72
C SER A 22 7.51 -8.43 10.03
N ILE A 23 7.12 -8.16 8.77
CA ILE A 23 6.24 -9.03 7.99
C ILE A 23 6.94 -10.37 7.69
N GLU A 24 8.21 -10.34 7.28
CA GLU A 24 9.03 -11.54 7.04
C GLU A 24 9.19 -12.37 8.33
N ARG A 25 9.42 -11.72 9.46
CA ARG A 25 9.60 -12.40 10.75
C ARG A 25 8.33 -13.11 11.23
N PHE A 26 7.17 -12.48 11.11
CA PHE A 26 5.92 -12.97 11.69
C PHE A 26 5.00 -13.71 10.72
N THR A 27 5.28 -13.61 9.41
CA THR A 27 4.53 -14.25 8.30
C THR A 27 3.01 -14.21 8.53
N PRO A 28 2.42 -13.01 8.66
CA PRO A 28 0.99 -12.86 8.85
C PRO A 28 0.23 -13.33 7.60
N ARG A 29 -1.06 -13.63 7.75
CA ARG A 29 -1.88 -14.00 6.58
C ARG A 29 -2.14 -12.81 5.68
N ASP A 30 -2.59 -11.71 6.26
CA ASP A 30 -2.89 -10.44 5.61
C ASP A 30 -2.06 -9.32 6.28
N THR A 31 -1.91 -8.19 5.61
CA THR A 31 -1.26 -6.98 6.16
C THR A 31 -2.10 -5.73 5.85
N THR A 32 -2.02 -4.71 6.70
CA THR A 32 -2.61 -3.39 6.47
C THR A 32 -1.54 -2.33 6.33
N THR A 33 -1.65 -1.46 5.32
CA THR A 33 -0.89 -0.21 5.26
C THR A 33 -1.81 0.99 5.49
N ASN A 34 -1.19 2.13 5.80
CA ASN A 34 -1.84 3.42 5.97
C ASN A 34 -0.83 4.54 5.62
N PRO A 35 -1.26 5.79 5.42
CA PRO A 35 -0.37 6.88 5.08
C PRO A 35 0.79 7.07 6.08
N SER A 36 0.54 6.92 7.38
CA SER A 36 1.56 7.06 8.42
C SER A 36 2.63 5.95 8.33
N LEU A 37 2.23 4.70 8.16
CA LEU A 37 3.13 3.55 8.00
C LEU A 37 3.99 3.69 6.75
N LEU A 38 3.41 4.14 5.64
CA LEU A 38 4.15 4.42 4.41
C LEU A 38 5.11 5.59 4.57
N ALA A 39 4.70 6.66 5.25
CA ALA A 39 5.57 7.80 5.52
C ALA A 39 6.78 7.39 6.37
N THR A 40 6.56 6.61 7.43
CA THR A 40 7.65 6.07 8.25
C THR A 40 8.56 5.16 7.45
N ALA A 41 8.01 4.22 6.67
CA ALA A 41 8.80 3.33 5.82
C ALA A 41 9.61 4.11 4.77
N ALA A 42 9.02 5.11 4.10
CA ALA A 42 9.70 5.90 3.08
C ALA A 42 10.96 6.63 3.58
N THR A 43 11.07 6.88 4.89
CA THR A 43 12.28 7.47 5.49
C THR A 43 13.39 6.47 5.81
N MET A 44 13.12 5.17 5.74
CA MET A 44 14.10 4.15 6.07
C MET A 44 15.07 3.94 4.89
N PRO A 45 16.40 3.92 5.13
CA PRO A 45 17.39 3.70 4.07
C PRO A 45 17.16 2.43 3.25
N ALA A 46 16.63 1.37 3.87
CA ALA A 46 16.33 0.11 3.20
C ALA A 46 15.27 0.22 2.08
N TYR A 47 14.50 1.31 2.03
CA TYR A 47 13.43 1.52 1.06
C TYR A 47 13.67 2.73 0.15
N SER A 48 14.87 3.35 0.16
CA SER A 48 15.20 4.50 -0.68
C SER A 48 14.99 4.22 -2.16
N ASP A 49 15.43 3.05 -2.63
CA ASP A 49 15.31 2.66 -4.03
C ASP A 49 13.85 2.52 -4.47
N LEU A 50 12.97 2.11 -3.56
CA LEU A 50 11.55 1.99 -3.80
C LEU A 50 10.90 3.38 -3.97
N VAL A 51 11.31 4.33 -3.12
CA VAL A 51 10.87 5.73 -3.20
C VAL A 51 11.36 6.37 -4.49
N ASP A 52 12.65 6.22 -4.82
CA ASP A 52 13.25 6.78 -6.03
C ASP A 52 12.62 6.21 -7.30
N THR A 53 12.34 4.91 -7.31
CA THR A 53 11.64 4.26 -8.42
C THR A 53 10.22 4.78 -8.55
N ALA A 54 9.46 4.90 -7.46
CA ALA A 54 8.10 5.44 -7.50
C ALA A 54 8.06 6.89 -8.03
N LEU A 55 9.03 7.72 -7.63
CA LEU A 55 9.17 9.09 -8.13
C LEU A 55 9.54 9.13 -9.62
N ARG A 56 10.45 8.26 -10.06
CA ARG A 56 10.89 8.16 -11.46
C ARG A 56 9.75 7.70 -12.36
N ASP A 57 9.04 6.65 -11.95
CA ASP A 57 7.92 6.09 -12.69
C ASP A 57 6.78 7.10 -12.78
N ALA A 58 6.44 7.80 -11.69
CA ALA A 58 5.41 8.84 -11.71
C ALA A 58 5.75 9.99 -12.68
N LYS A 59 7.03 10.37 -12.81
CA LYS A 59 7.47 11.35 -13.82
C LYS A 59 7.29 10.81 -15.24
N ASN A 60 7.61 9.54 -15.46
CA ASN A 60 7.47 8.91 -16.77
C ASN A 60 5.99 8.78 -17.17
N ASP A 61 5.12 8.43 -16.22
CA ASP A 61 3.69 8.26 -16.47
C ASP A 61 2.98 9.56 -16.86
N LEU A 62 3.34 10.67 -16.21
CA LEU A 62 2.70 11.97 -16.43
C LEU A 62 3.40 12.78 -17.53
N GLY A 63 4.63 12.42 -17.89
CA GLY A 63 5.43 13.11 -18.89
C GLY A 63 6.03 14.45 -18.40
N ALA A 64 6.76 15.10 -19.29
CA ALA A 64 7.36 16.39 -19.03
C ALA A 64 6.29 17.49 -18.87
N GLY A 65 6.45 18.35 -17.87
CA GLY A 65 5.54 19.49 -17.64
C GLY A 65 4.35 19.19 -16.73
N ALA A 66 4.29 18.01 -16.12
CA ALA A 66 3.27 17.69 -15.13
C ALA A 66 3.28 18.69 -13.96
N ASP A 67 2.09 19.11 -13.54
CA ASP A 67 1.93 19.95 -12.35
C ASP A 67 2.55 19.25 -11.12
N ARG A 68 3.17 20.04 -10.23
CA ARG A 68 3.87 19.53 -9.06
C ARG A 68 2.95 18.78 -8.11
N ALA A 69 1.73 19.26 -7.90
CA ALA A 69 0.78 18.59 -7.01
C ALA A 69 0.29 17.27 -7.62
N ALA A 70 0.04 17.24 -8.93
CA ALA A 70 -0.29 16.01 -9.66
C ALA A 70 0.85 14.98 -9.57
N LEU A 71 2.10 15.41 -9.74
CA LEU A 71 3.27 14.54 -9.63
C LEU A 71 3.41 13.95 -8.22
N ILE A 72 3.28 14.77 -7.17
CA ILE A 72 3.34 14.30 -5.78
C ILE A 72 2.22 13.28 -5.51
N ALA A 73 0.98 13.62 -5.88
CA ALA A 73 -0.17 12.74 -5.66
C ALA A 73 0.00 11.40 -6.38
N HIS A 74 0.51 11.41 -7.61
CA HIS A 74 0.74 10.17 -8.35
C HIS A 74 1.92 9.36 -7.82
N SER A 75 2.97 10.02 -7.34
CA SER A 75 4.13 9.37 -6.70
C SER A 75 3.70 8.64 -5.43
N ILE A 76 2.79 9.21 -4.64
CA ILE A 76 2.23 8.56 -3.44
C ILE A 76 1.43 7.31 -3.83
N ASP A 77 0.60 7.38 -4.89
CA ASP A 77 -0.12 6.19 -5.39
C ASP A 77 0.87 5.09 -5.80
N ARG A 78 1.90 5.46 -6.59
CA ARG A 78 2.95 4.54 -7.07
C ARG A 78 3.68 3.89 -5.89
N LEU A 79 4.08 4.68 -4.91
CA LEU A 79 4.76 4.19 -3.71
C LEU A 79 3.88 3.24 -2.91
N SER A 80 2.60 3.58 -2.73
CA SER A 80 1.63 2.74 -2.01
C SER A 80 1.48 1.37 -2.67
N VAL A 81 1.37 1.34 -4.00
CA VAL A 81 1.28 0.11 -4.80
C VAL A 81 2.59 -0.69 -4.75
N ALA A 82 3.73 -0.01 -4.84
CA ALA A 82 5.05 -0.64 -4.80
C ALA A 82 5.31 -1.35 -3.44
N PHE A 83 4.95 -0.70 -2.33
CA PHE A 83 4.97 -1.32 -1.01
C PHE A 83 4.01 -2.50 -0.92
N GLY A 84 2.76 -2.33 -1.37
CA GLY A 84 1.79 -3.41 -1.34
C GLY A 84 2.22 -4.62 -2.14
N LYS A 85 2.84 -4.43 -3.31
CA LYS A 85 3.44 -5.53 -4.10
C LYS A 85 4.48 -6.29 -3.28
N ARG A 86 5.43 -5.58 -2.67
CA ARG A 86 6.50 -6.21 -1.87
C ARG A 86 5.95 -6.95 -0.65
N ILE A 87 4.89 -6.44 -0.03
CA ILE A 87 4.17 -7.14 1.04
C ILE A 87 3.53 -8.43 0.53
N LEU A 88 2.89 -8.39 -0.65
CA LEU A 88 2.21 -9.54 -1.25
C LEU A 88 3.16 -10.63 -1.76
N ASP A 89 4.44 -10.32 -1.97
CA ASP A 89 5.48 -11.32 -2.24
C ASP A 89 5.77 -12.18 -0.98
N ILE A 90 5.44 -11.68 0.22
CA ILE A 90 5.69 -12.35 1.50
C ILE A 90 4.42 -12.98 2.06
N VAL A 91 3.30 -12.25 2.01
CA VAL A 91 2.04 -12.71 2.65
C VAL A 91 1.16 -13.49 1.68
N PRO A 92 0.59 -14.64 2.10
CA PRO A 92 -0.22 -15.48 1.22
C PRO A 92 -1.61 -14.88 0.93
N GLY A 93 -2.09 -13.98 1.80
CA GLY A 93 -3.41 -13.39 1.72
C GLY A 93 -3.40 -12.02 1.04
N ARG A 94 -3.92 -11.00 1.72
CA ARG A 94 -4.20 -9.69 1.11
C ARG A 94 -3.41 -8.57 1.76
N VAL A 95 -3.23 -7.48 1.02
CA VAL A 95 -2.76 -6.21 1.56
C VAL A 95 -3.89 -5.18 1.50
N SER A 96 -4.08 -4.43 2.58
CA SER A 96 -4.96 -3.26 2.58
C SER A 96 -4.17 -2.02 2.18
N THR A 97 -4.66 -1.25 1.20
CA THR A 97 -4.07 0.02 0.75
C THR A 97 -5.09 1.14 0.94
N GLU A 98 -4.70 2.20 1.62
CA GLU A 98 -5.60 3.31 1.95
C GLU A 98 -5.72 4.31 0.82
N VAL A 99 -6.95 4.81 0.62
CA VAL A 99 -7.22 5.98 -0.22
C VAL A 99 -6.70 7.24 0.47
N ASP A 100 -6.38 8.27 -0.30
CA ASP A 100 -6.02 9.58 0.23
C ASP A 100 -7.12 10.11 1.17
N ALA A 101 -6.79 10.27 2.45
CA ALA A 101 -7.73 10.69 3.48
C ALA A 101 -8.36 12.06 3.22
N ARG A 102 -7.74 12.91 2.38
CA ARG A 102 -8.34 14.20 1.95
C ARG A 102 -9.62 14.01 1.14
N LEU A 103 -9.84 12.81 0.59
CA LEU A 103 -11.03 12.45 -0.18
C LEU A 103 -12.15 11.86 0.69
N SER A 104 -11.98 11.76 2.02
CA SER A 104 -12.94 11.06 2.89
C SER A 104 -14.37 11.59 2.75
N PHE A 105 -14.55 12.89 2.51
CA PHE A 105 -15.86 13.53 2.33
C PHE A 105 -16.24 13.74 0.84
N ASP A 106 -15.49 13.13 -0.08
CA ASP A 106 -15.73 13.16 -1.53
C ASP A 106 -15.91 11.72 -2.03
N THR A 107 -17.17 11.29 -2.14
CA THR A 107 -17.52 9.93 -2.56
C THR A 107 -16.99 9.60 -3.95
N GLU A 108 -17.18 10.48 -4.92
CA GLU A 108 -16.74 10.27 -6.30
C GLU A 108 -15.21 10.28 -6.40
N GLY A 109 -14.55 11.20 -5.69
CA GLY A 109 -13.10 11.25 -5.57
C GLY A 109 -12.53 9.97 -4.97
N THR A 110 -13.16 9.45 -3.91
CA THR A 110 -12.77 8.19 -3.25
C THR A 110 -12.93 6.99 -4.19
N ILE A 111 -14.07 6.84 -4.87
CA ILE A 111 -14.31 5.75 -5.82
C ILE A 111 -13.30 5.80 -6.97
N LYS A 112 -13.08 6.99 -7.54
CA LYS A 112 -12.12 7.18 -8.62
C LYS A 112 -10.70 6.80 -8.19
N ARG A 113 -10.30 7.20 -6.98
CA ARG A 113 -8.98 6.85 -6.44
C ARG A 113 -8.86 5.36 -6.15
N ALA A 114 -9.89 4.73 -5.60
CA ALA A 114 -9.92 3.29 -5.35
C ALA A 114 -9.71 2.49 -6.65
N HIS A 115 -10.46 2.82 -7.71
CA HIS A 115 -10.30 2.19 -9.03
C HIS A 115 -8.92 2.44 -9.63
N LYS A 116 -8.38 3.65 -9.49
CA LYS A 116 -7.02 3.96 -9.95
C LYS A 116 -5.99 3.05 -9.27
N LEU A 117 -6.04 2.91 -7.94
CA LEU A 117 -5.12 2.04 -7.19
C LEU A 117 -5.25 0.57 -7.62
N ILE A 118 -6.47 0.07 -7.80
CA ILE A 118 -6.69 -1.29 -8.31
C ILE A 118 -6.09 -1.47 -9.71
N GLY A 119 -6.32 -0.52 -10.63
CA GLY A 119 -5.75 -0.59 -11.97
C GLY A 119 -4.21 -0.57 -11.96
N MET A 120 -3.60 0.18 -11.03
CA MET A 120 -2.13 0.18 -10.85
C MET A 120 -1.61 -1.16 -10.31
N TYR A 121 -2.33 -1.82 -9.41
CA TYR A 121 -2.00 -3.19 -8.98
C TYR A 121 -2.13 -4.20 -10.12
N GLU A 122 -3.21 -4.13 -10.90
CA GLU A 122 -3.45 -5.02 -12.04
C GLU A 122 -2.37 -4.84 -13.12
N ALA A 123 -1.98 -3.60 -13.42
CA ALA A 123 -0.86 -3.30 -14.31
C ALA A 123 0.49 -3.83 -13.78
N ALA A 124 0.64 -3.99 -12.47
CA ALA A 124 1.78 -4.62 -11.82
C ALA A 124 1.67 -6.16 -11.71
N GLY A 125 0.64 -6.77 -12.33
CA GLY A 125 0.41 -8.22 -12.34
C GLY A 125 -0.27 -8.76 -11.07
N ILE A 126 -0.79 -7.88 -10.21
CA ILE A 126 -1.45 -8.27 -8.95
C ILE A 126 -2.97 -8.25 -9.14
N PRO A 127 -3.66 -9.39 -8.99
CA PRO A 127 -5.11 -9.44 -9.19
C PRO A 127 -5.83 -8.74 -8.03
N LYS A 128 -6.90 -8.00 -8.34
CA LYS A 128 -7.70 -7.24 -7.35
C LYS A 128 -8.14 -8.02 -6.11
N LYS A 129 -8.30 -9.36 -6.22
CA LYS A 129 -8.64 -10.25 -5.07
C LYS A 129 -7.58 -10.27 -3.96
N ARG A 130 -6.35 -9.85 -4.24
CA ARG A 130 -5.25 -9.71 -3.27
C ARG A 130 -5.26 -8.35 -2.56
N ILE A 131 -6.14 -7.42 -2.95
CA ILE A 131 -6.16 -6.04 -2.46
C ILE A 131 -7.45 -5.76 -1.68
N LEU A 132 -7.32 -5.04 -0.58
CA LEU A 132 -8.43 -4.37 0.09
C LEU A 132 -8.21 -2.86 0.00
N ILE A 133 -9.17 -2.13 -0.56
CA ILE A 133 -9.12 -0.66 -0.51
C ILE A 133 -9.66 -0.22 0.85
N LYS A 134 -8.83 0.51 1.59
CA LYS A 134 -9.18 1.02 2.92
C LYS A 134 -9.64 2.47 2.81
N ILE A 135 -10.80 2.75 3.39
CA ILE A 135 -11.50 4.04 3.32
C ILE A 135 -11.92 4.42 4.74
N ALA A 136 -11.89 5.71 5.07
CA ALA A 136 -12.43 6.20 6.33
C ALA A 136 -13.95 6.04 6.37
N SER A 137 -14.51 5.61 7.50
CA SER A 137 -15.95 5.40 7.67
C SER A 137 -16.67 6.71 8.05
N THR A 138 -16.77 7.64 7.11
CA THR A 138 -17.35 8.98 7.27
C THR A 138 -18.80 9.08 6.82
#